data_AF-A0AAE3VHN2-F1
#
_entry.id   AF-A0AAE3VHN2-F1
#
_cell.length_a   1.000
_cell.length_b   1.000
_cell.length_c   1.000
_cell.angle_alpha   90.00
_cell.angle_beta   90.00
_cell.angle_gamma   90.00
#
_symmetry.space_group_name_H-M   'P 1'
#
loop_
_entity.id
_entity.type
_entity.pdbx_description
1 polymer ?
#
loop_
_entity_poly.entity_id
_entity_poly.type
_entity_poly.pdbx_seq_one_letter_code
_entity_poly.pdbx_strand_id
1 'polypeptide(L)'
;MQKYRTFTLIELLVVIGIIAILAAMLMPALGKAREKARQTECMNQLKQISLGIEMFKSDNRGKFPPWISNLYPDYINTKKVYQCPMDKDTSSKSDPHPYDNDLAKKFYEIEGNKGVEHDPNVGTEKNQVPHVSYLYQMNNGSSEGVAGSWFGTSEEESPTIADCKEFQLRYGNQDAKKAHPDDPGGPYDPTVFPIVSCFFHVKKNKDGIEHYAPVLQISYSGNFFMSKVRWEYGQWVP
;
A
#
# COMPACT_ATOMS: atom_id res chain seq x y z
N MET A 1 2.20 7.44 68.36
CA MET A 1 1.44 8.55 67.74
C MET A 1 1.99 8.80 66.34
N GLN A 2 1.28 8.37 65.29
CA GLN A 2 1.64 8.69 63.91
C GLN A 2 1.11 10.08 63.54
N LYS A 3 2.00 11.01 63.18
CA LYS A 3 1.64 12.33 62.65
C LYS A 3 1.10 12.13 61.23
N TYR A 4 -0.20 12.29 61.03
CA TYR A 4 -0.77 12.39 59.69
C TYR A 4 -0.43 13.77 59.12
N ARG A 5 0.29 13.80 58.00
CA ARG A 5 0.54 15.04 57.24
C ARG A 5 -0.78 15.45 56.59
N THR A 6 -1.31 16.60 56.98
CA THR A 6 -2.47 17.23 56.33
C THR A 6 -2.03 17.77 54.97
N PHE A 7 -2.50 17.14 53.90
CA PHE A 7 -2.23 17.57 52.52
C PHE A 7 -3.08 18.79 52.19
N THR A 8 -2.48 19.85 51.64
CA THR A 8 -3.21 21.06 51.28
C THR A 8 -3.76 20.97 49.86
N LEU A 9 -4.89 21.63 49.60
CA LEU A 9 -5.46 21.74 48.25
C LEU A 9 -4.47 22.39 47.26
N ILE A 10 -3.64 23.32 47.74
CA ILE A 10 -2.63 24.01 46.93
C ILE A 10 -1.52 23.03 46.49
N GLU A 11 -1.03 22.17 47.38
CA GLU A 11 -0.04 21.13 47.01
C GLU A 11 -0.58 20.19 45.94
N LEU A 12 -1.86 19.79 46.04
CA LEU A 12 -2.50 18.98 45.00
C LEU A 12 -2.56 19.72 43.67
N LEU A 13 -2.96 21.00 43.71
CA LEU A 13 -3.15 21.83 42.53
C LEU A 13 -1.83 22.09 41.78
N VAL A 14 -0.74 22.34 42.49
CA VAL A 14 0.58 22.51 41.89
C VAL A 14 1.05 21.23 41.20
N VAL A 15 0.85 20.06 41.83
CA VAL A 15 1.26 18.77 41.26
C VAL A 15 0.49 18.45 39.98
N ILE A 16 -0.83 18.61 39.96
CA ILE A 16 -1.60 18.40 38.73
C ILE A 16 -1.24 19.43 37.65
N GLY A 17 -0.89 20.65 38.04
CA GLY A 17 -0.40 21.69 37.12
C GLY A 17 0.90 21.29 36.44
N ILE A 18 1.87 20.76 37.19
CA ILE A 18 3.14 20.28 36.64
C ILE A 18 2.88 19.07 35.71
N ILE A 19 2.05 18.11 36.11
CA ILE A 19 1.70 16.95 35.27
C ILE A 19 1.04 17.40 33.97
N ALA A 20 0.13 18.38 34.02
CA ALA A 20 -0.55 18.90 32.84
C ALA A 20 0.44 19.54 31.84
N ILE A 21 1.41 20.33 32.31
CA ILE A 21 2.45 20.94 31.46
C ILE A 21 3.31 19.86 30.81
N LEU A 22 3.77 18.88 31.58
CA LEU A 22 4.58 17.77 31.07
C LEU A 22 3.80 16.93 30.04
N ALA A 23 2.55 16.59 30.33
CA ALA A 23 1.69 15.83 29.42
C ALA A 23 1.41 16.59 28.12
N ALA A 24 1.20 17.92 28.18
CA ALA A 24 0.97 18.76 27.01
C ALA A 24 2.16 18.76 26.03
N MET A 25 3.39 18.72 26.54
CA MET A 25 4.60 18.61 25.70
C MET A 25 4.79 17.21 25.11
N LEU A 26 4.34 16.16 25.82
CA LEU A 26 4.50 14.76 25.40
C LEU A 26 3.44 14.30 24.37
N MET A 27 2.22 14.84 24.43
CA MET A 27 1.11 14.45 23.55
C MET A 27 1.43 14.57 22.04
N PRO A 28 1.99 15.68 21.51
CA PRO A 28 2.32 15.78 20.08
C PRO A 28 3.45 14.81 19.68
N ALA A 29 4.41 14.54 20.57
CA ALA A 29 5.47 13.58 20.31
C ALA A 29 4.94 12.14 20.22
N LEU A 30 4.02 11.76 21.11
CA LEU A 30 3.39 10.44 21.11
C LEU A 30 2.55 10.20 19.84
N GLY A 31 1.89 11.24 19.32
CA GLY A 31 1.17 11.18 18.05
C GLY A 31 2.08 10.78 16.88
N LYS A 32 3.21 11.49 16.73
CA LYS A 32 4.22 11.20 15.69
C LYS A 32 4.84 9.81 15.86
N ALA A 33 5.13 9.40 17.10
CA ALA A 33 5.70 8.09 17.38
C ALA A 33 4.75 6.95 16.98
N ARG A 34 3.44 7.09 17.26
CA ARG A 34 2.43 6.11 16.85
C ARG A 34 2.29 6.01 15.34
N GLU A 35 2.35 7.13 14.62
CA GLU A 35 2.30 7.14 13.16
C GLU A 35 3.52 6.43 12.55
N LYS A 36 4.72 6.69 13.09
CA LYS A 36 5.95 5.99 12.68
C LYS A 36 5.93 4.50 13.00
N ALA A 37 5.35 4.11 14.14
CA ALA A 37 5.16 2.71 14.48
C ALA A 37 4.25 2.00 13.46
N ARG A 38 3.11 2.61 13.09
CA ARG A 38 2.22 2.07 12.05
C ARG A 38 2.88 1.98 10.68
N GLN A 39 3.71 2.96 10.31
CA GLN A 39 4.50 2.93 9.08
C GLN A 39 5.48 1.75 9.08
N THR A 40 6.18 1.53 10.19
CA THR A 40 7.13 0.42 10.35
C THR A 40 6.43 -0.93 10.28
N GLU A 41 5.26 -1.06 10.91
CA GLU A 41 4.43 -2.26 10.85
C GLU A 41 3.95 -2.54 9.42
N CYS A 42 3.50 -1.50 8.70
CA CYS A 42 3.12 -1.61 7.29
C CYS A 42 4.30 -2.06 6.39
N MET A 43 5.50 -1.52 6.61
CA MET A 43 6.70 -1.98 5.90
C MET A 43 6.99 -3.46 6.16
N ASN A 44 6.85 -3.91 7.41
CA ASN A 44 7.04 -5.33 7.75
C ASN A 44 5.99 -6.22 7.06
N GLN A 45 4.72 -5.81 7.04
CA GLN A 45 3.65 -6.52 6.33
C GLN A 45 3.94 -6.61 4.82
N LEU A 46 4.33 -5.49 4.19
CA LEU A 46 4.73 -5.48 2.78
C LEU A 46 5.92 -6.40 2.51
N LYS A 47 6.90 -6.48 3.43
CA LYS A 47 8.02 -7.43 3.29
C LYS A 47 7.54 -8.87 3.30
N GLN A 48 6.62 -9.21 4.21
CA GLN A 48 6.03 -10.55 4.29
C GLN A 48 5.26 -10.89 3.01
N ILE A 49 4.50 -9.94 2.46
CA ILE A 49 3.81 -10.10 1.17
C ILE A 49 4.82 -10.36 0.04
N SER A 50 5.85 -9.53 -0.09
CA SER A 50 6.89 -9.73 -1.13
C SER A 50 7.58 -11.08 -1.01
N LEU A 51 7.93 -11.51 0.20
CA LEU A 51 8.51 -12.84 0.41
C LEU A 51 7.53 -13.96 0.04
N GLY A 52 6.25 -13.81 0.38
CA GLY A 52 5.21 -14.76 -0.02
C GLY A 52 5.04 -14.83 -1.54
N ILE A 53 5.10 -13.70 -2.24
CA ILE A 53 5.08 -13.65 -3.71
C ILE A 53 6.27 -14.40 -4.29
N GLU A 54 7.49 -14.19 -3.77
CA GLU A 54 8.69 -14.88 -4.25
C GLU A 54 8.60 -16.40 -4.02
N MET A 55 8.09 -16.83 -2.88
CA MET A 55 7.84 -18.26 -2.62
C MET A 55 6.82 -18.84 -3.59
N PHE A 56 5.68 -18.16 -3.79
CA PHE A 56 4.67 -18.58 -4.76
C PHE A 56 5.26 -18.69 -6.16
N LYS A 57 6.03 -17.69 -6.57
CA LYS A 57 6.68 -17.64 -7.89
C LYS A 57 7.66 -18.80 -8.08
N SER A 58 8.41 -19.15 -7.03
CA SER A 58 9.32 -20.31 -7.04
C SER A 58 8.57 -21.61 -7.29
N ASP A 59 7.44 -21.81 -6.61
CA ASP A 59 6.63 -23.04 -6.71
C ASP A 59 5.80 -23.09 -8.01
N ASN A 60 5.46 -21.95 -8.60
CA ASN A 60 4.55 -21.82 -9.75
C ASN A 60 5.26 -21.47 -11.06
N ARG A 61 6.47 -22.00 -11.29
CA ARG A 61 7.24 -21.85 -12.55
C ARG A 61 7.47 -20.40 -12.97
N GLY A 62 7.69 -19.51 -12.02
CA GLY A 62 7.94 -18.09 -12.28
C GLY A 62 6.69 -17.25 -12.48
N LYS A 63 5.49 -17.82 -12.34
CA LYS A 63 4.23 -17.07 -12.42
C LYS A 63 3.94 -16.33 -11.12
N PHE A 64 3.41 -15.11 -11.24
CA PHE A 64 2.91 -14.36 -10.12
C PHE A 64 1.58 -14.94 -9.61
N PRO A 65 1.27 -14.79 -8.31
CA PRO A 65 -0.06 -15.12 -7.82
C PRO A 65 -1.08 -14.23 -8.55
N PRO A 66 -2.25 -14.75 -8.95
CA PRO A 66 -3.29 -13.93 -9.59
C PRO A 66 -3.69 -12.72 -8.74
N TRP A 67 -3.70 -12.91 -7.42
CA TRP A 67 -4.03 -11.92 -6.42
C TRP A 67 -3.19 -12.14 -5.15
N ILE A 68 -2.89 -11.10 -4.38
CA ILE A 68 -2.09 -11.26 -3.15
C ILE A 68 -2.82 -12.07 -2.09
N SER A 69 -4.16 -12.06 -2.05
CA SER A 69 -4.91 -12.97 -1.16
C SER A 69 -4.69 -14.45 -1.46
N ASN A 70 -4.29 -14.84 -2.69
CA ASN A 70 -3.96 -16.24 -3.01
C ASN A 70 -2.71 -16.75 -2.28
N LEU A 71 -1.95 -15.86 -1.64
CA LEU A 71 -0.85 -16.26 -0.76
C LEU A 71 -1.35 -16.87 0.56
N TYR A 72 -2.62 -16.65 0.92
CA TYR A 72 -3.22 -17.21 2.12
C TYR A 72 -3.90 -18.56 1.83
N PRO A 73 -3.79 -19.56 2.72
CA PRO A 73 -2.96 -19.59 3.92
C PRO A 73 -1.54 -20.13 3.68
N ASP A 74 -1.26 -20.64 2.48
CA ASP A 74 -0.11 -21.54 2.23
C ASP A 74 1.25 -20.84 2.31
N TYR A 75 1.32 -19.56 1.90
CA TYR A 75 2.53 -18.76 1.93
C TYR A 75 2.51 -17.73 3.06
N ILE A 76 1.32 -17.22 3.40
CA ILE A 76 1.10 -16.27 4.49
C ILE A 76 -0.15 -16.70 5.25
N ASN A 77 0.04 -17.27 6.44
CA ASN A 77 -1.06 -17.83 7.24
C ASN A 77 -1.82 -16.79 8.09
N THR A 78 -1.44 -15.51 8.02
CA THR A 78 -1.96 -14.46 8.89
C THR A 78 -2.69 -13.38 8.10
N LYS A 79 -4.02 -13.33 8.22
CA LYS A 79 -4.88 -12.37 7.50
C LYS A 79 -4.56 -10.90 7.78
N LYS A 80 -4.02 -10.59 8.97
CA LYS A 80 -3.62 -9.22 9.35
C LYS A 80 -2.52 -8.66 8.46
N VAL A 81 -1.74 -9.51 7.78
CA VAL A 81 -0.65 -9.08 6.90
C VAL A 81 -1.17 -8.31 5.69
N TYR A 82 -2.42 -8.54 5.27
CA TYR A 82 -3.02 -7.88 4.11
C TYR A 82 -3.70 -6.54 4.43
N GLN A 83 -3.71 -6.14 5.70
CA GLN A 83 -4.40 -4.94 6.17
C GLN A 83 -3.41 -3.93 6.72
N CYS A 84 -3.43 -2.72 6.18
CA CYS A 84 -2.56 -1.64 6.61
C CYS A 84 -3.01 -1.11 7.99
N PRO A 85 -2.11 -0.83 8.95
CA PRO A 85 -2.48 -0.32 10.27
C PRO A 85 -3.00 1.12 10.25
N MET A 86 -2.84 1.83 9.11
CA MET A 86 -3.41 3.15 8.87
C MET A 86 -4.76 3.11 8.15
N ASP A 87 -5.17 1.94 7.68
CA ASP A 87 -6.50 1.75 7.10
C ASP A 87 -7.56 1.84 8.21
N LYS A 88 -8.44 2.82 8.07
CA LYS A 88 -9.55 3.07 9.00
C LYS A 88 -10.88 2.52 8.47
N ASP A 89 -10.93 2.19 7.19
CA ASP A 89 -12.14 1.75 6.50
C ASP A 89 -11.90 0.33 5.97
N THR A 90 -12.18 -0.64 6.83
CA THR A 90 -12.08 -2.06 6.49
C THR A 90 -13.26 -2.54 5.65
N SER A 91 -13.94 -1.66 4.90
CA SER A 91 -14.97 -2.09 3.96
C SER A 91 -14.34 -2.58 2.66
N SER A 92 -14.95 -3.57 2.03
CA SER A 92 -14.52 -4.13 0.73
C SER A 92 -14.78 -3.19 -0.44
N LYS A 93 -15.04 -1.90 -0.23
CA LYS A 93 -15.45 -0.94 -1.27
C LYS A 93 -14.60 0.33 -1.29
N SER A 94 -13.66 0.46 -0.35
CA SER A 94 -12.82 1.65 -0.23
C SER A 94 -11.72 1.63 -1.30
N ASP A 95 -11.60 2.73 -2.06
CA ASP A 95 -10.40 3.01 -2.86
C ASP A 95 -9.56 4.02 -2.10
N PRO A 96 -8.41 3.60 -1.55
CA PRO A 96 -7.49 4.53 -0.92
C PRO A 96 -6.65 5.30 -1.95
N HIS A 97 -6.73 4.96 -3.24
CA HIS A 97 -6.05 5.67 -4.31
C HIS A 97 -6.72 7.03 -4.57
N PRO A 98 -5.99 8.13 -4.42
CA PRO A 98 -6.60 9.45 -4.45
C PRO A 98 -6.91 10.01 -5.84
N TYR A 99 -6.43 9.38 -6.92
CA TYR A 99 -6.38 10.02 -8.24
C TYR A 99 -6.44 9.07 -9.42
N ASP A 100 -7.65 8.75 -9.87
CA ASP A 100 -7.86 8.14 -11.19
C ASP A 100 -9.32 8.06 -11.65
N ASN A 101 -10.27 8.78 -11.02
CA ASN A 101 -11.71 8.60 -11.29
C ASN A 101 -12.17 7.14 -11.07
N ASP A 102 -11.72 6.50 -10.00
CA ASP A 102 -12.05 5.13 -9.60
C ASP A 102 -11.50 4.04 -10.53
N LEU A 103 -10.50 4.34 -11.36
CA LEU A 103 -9.88 3.32 -12.21
C LEU A 103 -9.04 2.34 -11.40
N ALA A 104 -8.36 2.74 -10.31
CA ALA A 104 -7.61 1.82 -9.47
C ALA A 104 -8.50 0.86 -8.68
N LYS A 105 -9.78 1.20 -8.43
CA LYS A 105 -10.77 0.25 -7.88
C LYS A 105 -10.77 -1.08 -8.62
N LYS A 106 -10.55 -1.06 -9.94
CA LYS A 106 -10.49 -2.25 -10.79
C LYS A 106 -9.27 -3.14 -10.55
N PHE A 107 -8.30 -2.68 -9.77
CA PHE A 107 -7.08 -3.42 -9.43
C PHE A 107 -6.98 -3.79 -7.94
N TYR A 108 -7.88 -3.27 -7.11
CA TYR A 108 -7.99 -3.71 -5.72
C TYR A 108 -8.78 -5.02 -5.62
N GLU A 109 -8.42 -5.83 -4.64
CA GLU A 109 -9.17 -7.03 -4.26
C GLU A 109 -10.40 -6.65 -3.44
N ILE A 110 -11.39 -6.13 -4.14
CA ILE A 110 -12.67 -5.66 -3.59
C ILE A 110 -13.83 -6.52 -4.10
N GLU A 111 -14.96 -6.44 -3.39
CA GLU A 111 -16.16 -7.19 -3.74
C GLU A 111 -16.63 -6.90 -5.17
N GLY A 112 -16.74 -7.94 -5.99
CA GLY A 112 -17.20 -7.86 -7.38
C GLY A 112 -16.10 -7.69 -8.43
N ASN A 113 -14.83 -7.49 -8.03
CA ASN A 113 -13.70 -7.49 -8.94
C ASN A 113 -13.11 -8.91 -9.06
N LYS A 114 -13.23 -9.54 -10.24
CA LYS A 114 -12.88 -10.96 -10.43
C LYS A 114 -11.65 -11.22 -11.31
N GLY A 115 -11.01 -10.17 -11.82
CA GLY A 115 -9.88 -10.30 -12.75
C GLY A 115 -10.17 -11.19 -13.97
N VAL A 116 -9.12 -11.64 -14.66
CA VAL A 116 -9.24 -12.48 -15.86
C VAL A 116 -9.39 -13.97 -15.51
N GLU A 117 -8.72 -14.46 -14.45
CA GLU A 117 -8.55 -15.90 -14.23
C GLU A 117 -9.04 -16.42 -12.87
N HIS A 118 -9.37 -15.55 -11.90
CA HIS A 118 -9.76 -16.02 -10.57
C HIS A 118 -10.47 -14.96 -9.74
N ASP A 119 -11.59 -15.31 -9.09
CA ASP A 119 -12.28 -14.46 -8.12
C ASP A 119 -11.40 -14.28 -6.86
N PRO A 120 -10.81 -13.09 -6.60
CA PRO A 120 -9.94 -12.86 -5.46
C PRO A 120 -10.67 -12.84 -4.13
N ASN A 121 -11.93 -12.40 -4.11
CA ASN A 121 -12.59 -12.05 -2.86
C ASN A 121 -14.07 -11.75 -3.03
N VAL A 122 -14.89 -12.77 -2.83
CA VAL A 122 -16.22 -12.56 -2.25
C VAL A 122 -16.63 -13.72 -1.34
N GLY A 123 -16.97 -13.38 -0.10
CA GLY A 123 -17.95 -14.15 0.70
C GLY A 123 -17.42 -15.12 1.75
N THR A 124 -17.11 -14.61 2.95
CA THR A 124 -17.36 -15.27 4.27
C THR A 124 -16.85 -16.69 4.54
N GLU A 125 -16.02 -17.28 3.69
CA GLU A 125 -15.47 -18.59 3.95
C GLU A 125 -14.22 -18.51 4.84
N LYS A 126 -14.02 -19.55 5.66
CA LYS A 126 -12.91 -19.63 6.63
C LYS A 126 -11.54 -19.36 5.97
N ASN A 127 -11.40 -19.67 4.69
CA ASN A 127 -10.16 -19.65 3.93
C ASN A 127 -9.92 -18.39 3.07
N GLN A 128 -10.73 -17.34 3.18
CA GLN A 128 -10.56 -16.10 2.40
C GLN A 128 -9.98 -14.93 3.22
N VAL A 129 -9.37 -13.95 2.53
CA VAL A 129 -8.83 -12.71 3.13
C VAL A 129 -9.80 -11.56 2.85
N PRO A 130 -10.68 -11.18 3.79
CA PRO A 130 -11.86 -10.37 3.48
C PRO A 130 -11.59 -8.95 2.97
N HIS A 131 -10.45 -8.35 3.35
CA HIS A 131 -10.09 -6.99 2.99
C HIS A 131 -8.58 -6.87 2.80
N VAL A 132 -8.17 -6.31 1.66
CA VAL A 132 -6.79 -6.11 1.28
C VAL A 132 -6.54 -4.61 1.08
N SER A 133 -5.74 -4.00 1.95
CA SER A 133 -5.46 -2.56 1.94
C SER A 133 -4.40 -2.14 0.91
N TYR A 134 -3.82 -3.10 0.19
CA TYR A 134 -2.69 -2.86 -0.71
C TYR A 134 -3.11 -3.01 -2.16
N LEU A 135 -2.58 -2.12 -3.01
CA LEU A 135 -2.69 -2.30 -4.45
C LEU A 135 -1.59 -3.27 -4.89
N TYR A 136 -1.99 -4.44 -5.39
CA TYR A 136 -1.07 -5.36 -6.01
C TYR A 136 -0.91 -5.02 -7.48
N GLN A 137 0.28 -4.56 -7.88
CA GLN A 137 0.51 -4.12 -9.26
C GLN A 137 0.75 -5.27 -10.24
N MET A 138 0.95 -6.50 -9.78
CA MET A 138 1.16 -7.67 -10.65
C MET A 138 -0.04 -8.64 -10.60
N ASN A 139 -1.25 -8.12 -10.37
CA ASN A 139 -2.45 -8.95 -10.35
C ASN A 139 -2.84 -9.45 -11.76
N ASN A 140 -3.64 -10.50 -11.83
CA ASN A 140 -4.23 -11.01 -13.09
C ASN A 140 -5.52 -10.26 -13.47
N GLY A 141 -5.71 -9.04 -13.00
CA GLY A 141 -6.80 -8.15 -13.41
C GLY A 141 -6.71 -7.81 -14.90
N SER A 142 -7.87 -7.60 -15.55
CA SER A 142 -7.87 -7.17 -16.95
C SER A 142 -7.30 -5.76 -17.07
N SER A 143 -6.48 -5.54 -18.09
CA SER A 143 -5.94 -4.22 -18.42
C SER A 143 -6.93 -3.32 -19.18
N GLU A 144 -8.10 -3.85 -19.55
CA GLU A 144 -9.13 -3.21 -20.36
C GLU A 144 -9.62 -1.87 -19.76
N GLY A 145 -9.58 -0.81 -20.58
CA GLY A 145 -10.09 0.53 -20.23
C GLY A 145 -9.20 1.40 -19.35
N VAL A 146 -8.04 0.93 -18.88
CA VAL A 146 -7.07 1.76 -18.12
C VAL A 146 -5.69 1.79 -18.79
N ALA A 147 -5.32 0.68 -19.44
CA ALA A 147 -3.98 0.50 -20.00
C ALA A 147 -3.64 1.34 -21.22
N GLY A 148 -4.63 1.81 -22.00
CA GLY A 148 -4.37 2.75 -23.09
C GLY A 148 -3.75 4.09 -22.64
N SER A 149 -3.82 4.43 -21.34
CA SER A 149 -3.27 5.68 -20.79
C SER A 149 -2.06 5.53 -19.87
N TRP A 150 -1.95 4.41 -19.13
CA TRP A 150 -0.83 4.14 -18.22
C TRP A 150 0.19 3.10 -18.74
N PHE A 151 -0.23 2.22 -19.65
CA PHE A 151 0.50 0.98 -19.96
C PHE A 151 0.69 0.70 -21.46
N GLY A 152 0.21 1.57 -22.35
CA GLY A 152 0.52 1.53 -23.78
C GLY A 152 0.00 0.32 -24.57
N THR A 153 -0.96 -0.46 -24.06
CA THR A 153 -1.47 -1.67 -24.74
C THR A 153 -2.78 -1.40 -25.52
N SER A 154 -2.94 -2.08 -26.66
CA SER A 154 -4.12 -2.01 -27.55
C SER A 154 -5.28 -2.91 -27.09
N GLU A 155 -6.51 -2.56 -27.49
CA GLU A 155 -7.78 -3.10 -26.96
C GLU A 155 -8.22 -4.49 -27.50
N GLU A 156 -7.60 -5.04 -28.55
CA GLU A 156 -8.16 -6.19 -29.30
C GLU A 156 -8.06 -7.56 -28.60
N GLU A 157 -7.09 -7.76 -27.69
CA GLU A 157 -7.02 -8.87 -26.72
C GLU A 157 -6.33 -8.32 -25.46
N SER A 158 -7.09 -7.94 -24.43
CA SER A 158 -6.51 -7.22 -23.29
C SER A 158 -5.65 -8.16 -22.42
N PRO A 159 -4.32 -7.98 -22.34
CA PRO A 159 -3.45 -8.78 -21.48
C PRO A 159 -3.78 -8.55 -20.00
N THR A 160 -3.26 -9.41 -19.11
CA THR A 160 -3.38 -9.17 -17.67
C THR A 160 -2.50 -8.00 -17.24
N ILE A 161 -2.80 -7.40 -16.09
CA ILE A 161 -1.96 -6.35 -15.50
C ILE A 161 -0.54 -6.87 -15.21
N ALA A 162 -0.40 -8.12 -14.76
CA ALA A 162 0.88 -8.78 -14.59
C ALA A 162 1.70 -8.81 -15.89
N ASP A 163 1.06 -9.17 -17.02
CA ASP A 163 1.70 -9.20 -18.33
C ASP A 163 2.17 -7.79 -18.76
N CYS A 164 1.32 -6.77 -18.58
CA CYS A 164 1.67 -5.39 -18.87
C CYS A 164 2.89 -4.92 -18.07
N LYS A 165 2.95 -5.28 -16.79
CA LYS A 165 4.01 -4.84 -15.88
C LYS A 165 5.33 -5.57 -16.11
N GLU A 166 5.29 -6.87 -16.42
CA GLU A 166 6.46 -7.61 -16.89
C GLU A 166 6.97 -7.06 -18.23
N PHE A 167 6.07 -6.62 -19.12
CA PHE A 167 6.46 -5.93 -20.34
C PHE A 167 7.17 -4.60 -20.06
N GLN A 168 6.64 -3.77 -19.16
CA GLN A 168 7.27 -2.51 -18.74
C GLN A 168 8.64 -2.70 -18.07
N LEU A 169 8.80 -3.74 -17.25
CA LEU A 169 10.10 -4.08 -16.68
C LEU A 169 11.15 -4.36 -17.77
N ARG A 170 10.75 -5.04 -18.84
CA ARG A 170 11.67 -5.45 -19.91
C ARG A 170 11.93 -4.39 -20.95
N TYR A 171 10.94 -3.55 -21.23
CA TYR A 171 10.98 -2.65 -22.38
C TYR A 171 10.60 -1.20 -22.09
N GLY A 172 10.19 -0.89 -20.87
CA GLY A 172 9.70 0.44 -20.51
C GLY A 172 8.32 0.72 -21.09
N ASN A 173 8.00 2.01 -21.18
CA ASN A 173 6.68 2.44 -21.63
C ASN A 173 6.43 2.33 -23.14
N GLN A 174 7.46 2.05 -23.97
CA GLN A 174 7.47 1.89 -25.45
C GLN A 174 6.73 2.93 -26.31
N ASP A 175 5.92 3.83 -25.74
CA ASP A 175 5.14 4.84 -26.42
C ASP A 175 6.00 6.10 -26.60
N ALA A 176 6.85 6.09 -27.63
CA ALA A 176 7.77 7.17 -27.97
C ALA A 176 7.10 8.55 -28.20
N LYS A 177 5.76 8.61 -28.33
CA LYS A 177 5.00 9.85 -28.48
C LYS A 177 4.57 10.50 -27.15
N LYS A 178 4.77 9.83 -26.01
CA LYS A 178 4.36 10.29 -24.67
C LYS A 178 5.47 10.16 -23.61
N ALA A 179 6.74 10.05 -24.02
CA ALA A 179 7.85 10.15 -23.07
C ALA A 179 7.73 11.48 -22.31
N HIS A 180 7.29 11.41 -21.05
CA HIS A 180 7.36 12.55 -20.14
C HIS A 180 8.86 12.88 -19.97
N PRO A 181 9.27 14.16 -19.80
CA PRO A 181 10.68 14.49 -19.62
C PRO A 181 11.38 13.75 -18.47
N ASP A 182 10.60 13.18 -17.53
CA ASP A 182 11.06 12.37 -16.39
C ASP A 182 10.84 10.86 -16.57
N ASP A 183 10.30 10.40 -17.71
CA ASP A 183 10.02 9.00 -18.01
C ASP A 183 10.93 8.53 -19.16
N PRO A 184 12.01 7.77 -18.88
CA PRO A 184 13.12 7.57 -19.81
C PRO A 184 12.79 6.71 -21.04
N GLY A 185 11.56 6.19 -21.16
CA GLY A 185 11.11 5.43 -22.34
C GLY A 185 11.86 4.10 -22.55
N GLY A 186 12.67 3.67 -21.57
CA GLY A 186 13.43 2.42 -21.58
C GLY A 186 13.05 1.51 -20.42
N PRO A 187 13.65 0.30 -20.35
CA PRO A 187 13.35 -0.70 -19.32
C PRO A 187 13.45 -0.11 -17.92
N TYR A 188 12.52 -0.46 -17.05
CA TYR A 188 12.55 0.02 -15.68
C TYR A 188 13.48 -0.80 -14.79
N ASP A 189 14.19 -0.10 -13.91
CA ASP A 189 15.04 -0.74 -12.92
C ASP A 189 14.18 -1.50 -11.88
N PRO A 190 14.34 -2.83 -11.74
CA PRO A 190 13.54 -3.64 -10.84
C PRO A 190 13.72 -3.26 -9.37
N THR A 191 14.80 -2.55 -9.02
CA THR A 191 15.04 -2.06 -7.66
C THR A 191 14.07 -0.96 -7.23
N VAL A 192 13.47 -0.26 -8.20
CA VAL A 192 12.56 0.87 -7.99
C VAL A 192 11.25 0.74 -8.78
N PHE A 193 10.98 -0.42 -9.37
CA PHE A 193 9.71 -0.73 -10.01
C PHE A 193 8.74 -1.37 -9.01
N PRO A 194 7.56 -0.80 -8.74
CA PRO A 194 6.69 -1.30 -7.68
C PRO A 194 6.04 -2.65 -7.98
N ILE A 195 5.98 -3.50 -6.95
CA ILE A 195 5.17 -4.73 -6.95
C ILE A 195 3.92 -4.58 -6.10
N VAL A 196 4.01 -3.94 -4.92
CA VAL A 196 2.87 -3.68 -4.03
C VAL A 196 2.95 -2.23 -3.52
N SER A 197 1.83 -1.52 -3.52
CA SER A 197 1.73 -0.12 -3.11
C SER A 197 0.75 0.07 -1.96
N CYS A 198 1.11 0.92 -1.00
CA CYS A 198 0.27 1.32 0.12
C CYS A 198 -0.04 2.82 0.08
N PHE A 199 -1.32 3.15 -0.16
CA PHE A 199 -1.80 4.53 -0.27
C PHE A 199 -2.33 5.11 1.06
N PHE A 200 -2.32 4.33 2.15
CA PHE A 200 -2.83 4.77 3.46
C PHE A 200 -1.82 5.62 4.25
N HIS A 201 -0.55 5.66 3.85
CA HIS A 201 0.49 6.52 4.44
C HIS A 201 0.64 7.86 3.73
N VAL A 202 -0.24 8.16 2.78
CA VAL A 202 -0.20 9.38 1.99
C VAL A 202 -0.62 10.57 2.85
N LYS A 203 0.19 11.62 2.86
CA LYS A 203 -0.10 12.87 3.58
C LYS A 203 -1.35 13.54 2.99
N LYS A 204 -2.36 13.77 3.83
CA LYS A 204 -3.58 14.50 3.47
C LYS A 204 -3.44 15.96 3.88
N ASN A 205 -3.72 16.89 2.97
CA ASN A 205 -3.86 18.33 3.24
C ASN A 205 -5.34 18.70 3.45
N LYS A 206 -5.62 19.95 3.83
CA LYS A 206 -6.99 20.42 4.12
C LYS A 206 -7.92 20.39 2.90
N ASP A 207 -7.35 20.54 1.70
CA ASP A 207 -8.07 20.58 0.42
C ASP A 207 -8.15 19.20 -0.27
N GLY A 208 -7.72 18.13 0.42
CA GLY A 208 -7.68 16.77 -0.12
C GLY A 208 -6.30 16.14 0.03
N ILE A 209 -6.01 15.15 -0.79
CA ILE A 209 -4.71 14.47 -0.78
C ILE A 209 -3.70 15.35 -1.55
N GLU A 210 -2.42 15.29 -1.21
CA GLU A 210 -1.39 16.03 -1.95
C GLU A 210 -0.97 15.19 -3.17
N HIS A 211 -1.05 15.73 -4.39
CA HIS A 211 -0.65 15.03 -5.64
C HIS A 211 0.78 14.49 -5.61
N TYR A 212 1.60 14.98 -4.68
CA TYR A 212 3.00 14.63 -4.47
C TYR A 212 3.28 13.89 -3.16
N ALA A 213 2.24 13.47 -2.44
CA ALA A 213 2.45 12.81 -1.16
C ALA A 213 3.09 11.42 -1.34
N PRO A 214 4.01 11.04 -0.42
CA PRO A 214 4.67 9.75 -0.46
C PRO A 214 3.68 8.60 -0.38
N VAL A 215 3.75 7.70 -1.36
CA VAL A 215 3.20 6.35 -1.33
C VAL A 215 4.32 5.41 -0.90
N LEU A 216 4.04 4.53 0.06
CA LEU A 216 4.98 3.50 0.45
C LEU A 216 4.89 2.33 -0.54
N GLN A 217 6.02 1.97 -1.13
CA GLN A 217 6.10 0.91 -2.13
C GLN A 217 7.17 -0.10 -1.74
N ILE A 218 6.90 -1.35 -2.10
CA ILE A 218 7.93 -2.38 -2.20
C ILE A 218 8.15 -2.66 -3.69
N SER A 219 9.42 -2.74 -4.09
CA SER A 219 9.81 -2.96 -5.48
C SER A 219 9.82 -4.43 -5.85
N TYR A 220 9.92 -4.69 -7.15
CA TYR A 220 10.09 -6.02 -7.71
C TYR A 220 11.28 -6.76 -7.08
N SER A 221 12.42 -6.09 -6.90
CA SER A 221 13.59 -6.68 -6.22
C SER A 221 13.45 -6.73 -4.68
N GLY A 222 12.33 -6.29 -4.12
CA GLY A 222 12.04 -6.34 -2.69
C GLY A 222 12.64 -5.18 -1.87
N ASN A 223 13.01 -4.06 -2.50
CA ASN A 223 13.46 -2.84 -1.83
C ASN A 223 12.28 -1.95 -1.44
N PHE A 224 12.40 -1.23 -0.33
CA PHE A 224 11.43 -0.21 0.05
C PHE A 224 11.82 1.13 -0.54
N PHE A 225 10.82 1.81 -1.09
CA PHE A 225 10.98 3.18 -1.53
C PHE A 225 9.66 3.93 -1.35
N MET A 226 9.79 5.25 -1.26
CA MET A 226 8.67 6.17 -1.28
C MET A 226 8.62 6.81 -2.66
N SER A 227 7.42 7.06 -3.17
CA SER A 227 7.26 7.75 -4.44
C SER A 227 6.07 8.68 -4.42
N LYS A 228 5.94 9.52 -5.44
CA LYS A 228 4.65 10.14 -5.75
C LYS A 228 3.61 9.06 -6.08
N VAL A 229 2.33 9.44 -6.11
CA VAL A 229 1.22 8.55 -6.51
C VAL A 229 1.49 7.89 -7.87
N ARG A 230 2.02 8.66 -8.82
CA ARG A 230 2.68 8.15 -10.03
C ARG A 230 4.17 7.98 -9.73
N TRP A 231 4.59 6.74 -9.57
CA TRP A 231 5.93 6.39 -9.07
C TRP A 231 7.04 6.76 -10.06
N GLU A 232 6.71 6.87 -11.34
CA GLU A 232 7.60 7.28 -12.43
C GLU A 232 8.04 8.75 -12.29
N TYR A 233 7.24 9.60 -11.64
CA TYR A 233 7.49 11.05 -11.56
C TYR A 233 8.35 11.50 -10.38
N GLY A 234 8.85 10.56 -9.57
CA GLY A 234 9.76 10.88 -8.48
C GLY A 234 9.71 9.87 -7.35
N GLN A 235 10.89 9.46 -6.91
CA GLN A 235 11.14 8.43 -5.91
C GLN A 235 12.20 8.89 -4.92
N TRP A 236 12.10 8.41 -3.69
CA TRP A 236 13.09 8.65 -2.65
C TRP A 236 13.11 7.48 -1.66
N VAL A 237 14.25 7.28 -1.00
CA VAL A 237 14.36 6.26 0.05
C VAL A 237 13.68 6.78 1.32
N PRO A 238 12.85 5.95 2.01
CA PRO A 238 12.17 6.34 3.26
C PRO A 238 13.10 6.72 4.41
#